data_AF-A0A3B9V3N2-F1
#
_entry.id   AF-A0A3B9V3N2-F1
#
_cell.length_a   1.000
_cell.length_b   1.000
_cell.length_c   1.000
_cell.angle_alpha   90.00
_cell.angle_beta   90.00
_cell.angle_gamma   90.00
#
_symmetry.space_group_name_H-M   'P 1'
#
loop_
_entity.id
_entity.type
_entity.pdbx_description
1 polymer ?
#
loop_
_entity_poly.entity_id
_entity_poly.type
_entity_poly.pdbx_seq_one_letter_code
_entity_poly.pdbx_strand_id
1 'polypeptide(L)'
;YLAMEGPQFSTLAESNLYRTWGCDVIGMTNMPEAKLAREAEMCYATVAMVTDYDCWHPDHVNVEVTDVIRVLTENADRARELVKTVAGRLHHRPLACPHGCDRALDAALITQPEARDPAMMRQLSAVAGRVLAVP
;
A
#
# COMPACT_ATOMS: atom_id res chain seq x y z
N TYR A 1 -0.53 -8.06 -6.09
CA TYR A 1 0.68 -7.48 -5.50
C TYR A 1 1.12 -8.37 -4.35
N LEU A 2 2.33 -8.90 -4.43
CA LEU A 2 3.00 -9.57 -3.33
C LEU A 2 3.96 -8.57 -2.65
N ALA A 3 3.88 -8.47 -1.32
CA ALA A 3 4.88 -7.79 -0.53
C ALA A 3 5.88 -8.82 0.01
N MET A 4 7.15 -8.71 -0.38
CA MET A 4 8.25 -9.46 0.24
C MET A 4 9.05 -8.55 1.16
N GLU A 5 9.84 -9.12 2.07
CA GLU A 5 10.61 -8.34 3.04
C GLU A 5 11.76 -7.53 2.39
N GLY A 6 12.51 -8.15 1.47
CA GLY A 6 13.76 -7.59 0.95
C GLY A 6 14.90 -7.61 1.98
N PRO A 7 16.05 -6.94 1.72
CA PRO A 7 16.36 -6.11 0.56
C PRO A 7 16.78 -6.90 -0.70
N GLN A 8 17.01 -8.21 -0.58
CA GLN A 8 17.36 -9.06 -1.73
C GLN A 8 16.15 -9.26 -2.64
N PHE A 9 16.40 -9.34 -3.95
CA PHE A 9 15.41 -9.82 -4.91
C PHE A 9 15.12 -11.31 -4.71
N SER A 10 13.99 -11.75 -5.25
CA SER A 10 13.58 -13.15 -5.18
C SER A 10 14.55 -14.05 -5.93
N THR A 11 14.67 -15.29 -5.48
CA THR A 11 15.19 -16.40 -6.27
C THR A 11 14.18 -16.83 -7.33
N LEU A 12 14.65 -17.53 -8.37
CA LEU A 12 13.78 -18.07 -9.42
C LEU A 12 12.70 -19.01 -8.87
N ALA A 13 13.02 -19.77 -7.81
CA ALA A 13 12.06 -20.66 -7.17
C ALA A 13 10.94 -19.88 -6.46
N GLU A 14 11.29 -18.81 -5.75
CA GLU A 14 10.33 -17.91 -5.10
C GLU A 14 9.45 -17.21 -6.14
N SER A 15 10.03 -16.66 -7.20
CA SER A 15 9.26 -15.99 -8.27
C SER A 15 8.25 -16.94 -8.92
N ASN A 16 8.66 -18.19 -9.20
CA ASN A 16 7.73 -19.22 -9.71
C ASN A 16 6.64 -19.58 -8.70
N LEU A 17 6.96 -19.72 -7.41
CA LEU A 17 5.98 -19.98 -6.36
C LEU A 17 4.93 -18.86 -6.31
N TYR A 18 5.35 -17.60 -6.31
CA TYR A 18 4.45 -16.45 -6.25
C TYR A 18 3.51 -16.37 -7.46
N ARG A 19 4.00 -16.76 -8.64
CA ARG A 19 3.17 -16.90 -9.84
C ARG A 19 2.12 -18.00 -9.69
N THR A 20 2.44 -19.11 -9.02
CA THR A 20 1.42 -20.16 -8.72
C THR A 20 0.34 -19.68 -7.76
N TRP A 21 0.65 -18.67 -6.93
CA TRP A 21 -0.35 -18.01 -6.07
C TRP A 21 -1.21 -16.99 -6.82
N GLY A 22 -0.96 -16.78 -8.12
CA GLY A 22 -1.68 -15.78 -8.93
C GLY A 22 -1.24 -14.34 -8.64
N CYS A 23 -0.03 -14.12 -8.13
CA CYS A 23 0.49 -12.77 -7.94
C CYS A 23 1.05 -12.19 -9.25
N ASP A 24 0.56 -11.01 -9.67
CA ASP A 24 1.00 -10.38 -10.93
C ASP A 24 2.20 -9.45 -10.79
N VAL A 25 2.38 -8.83 -9.62
CA VAL A 25 3.41 -7.83 -9.34
C VAL A 25 3.96 -8.07 -7.95
N ILE A 26 5.27 -7.87 -7.76
CA ILE A 26 5.99 -7.97 -6.49
C ILE A 26 6.59 -6.61 -6.11
N GLY A 27 6.70 -6.34 -4.82
CA GLY A 27 7.43 -5.20 -4.27
C GLY A 27 7.68 -5.39 -2.78
N MET A 28 8.16 -4.34 -2.10
CA MET A 28 8.62 -4.44 -0.69
C MET A 28 7.98 -3.41 0.25
N THR A 29 7.00 -2.61 -0.20
CA THR A 29 6.59 -1.41 0.56
C THR A 29 5.10 -1.32 0.90
N ASN A 30 4.19 -1.78 0.04
CA ASN A 30 2.75 -1.57 0.30
C ASN A 30 2.18 -2.39 1.47
N MET A 31 2.94 -3.32 2.05
CA MET A 31 2.63 -3.90 3.37
C MET A 31 3.78 -3.59 4.32
N PRO A 32 3.49 -3.13 5.56
CA PRO A 32 2.16 -3.03 6.17
C PRO A 32 1.37 -1.74 5.83
N GLU A 33 1.85 -0.89 4.93
CA GLU A 33 1.25 0.43 4.61
C GLU A 33 -0.27 0.37 4.34
N ALA A 34 -0.73 -0.56 3.49
CA ALA A 34 -2.15 -0.69 3.17
C ALA A 34 -3.02 -1.09 4.38
N LYS A 35 -2.48 -1.88 5.32
CA LYS A 35 -3.17 -2.25 6.56
C LYS A 35 -3.25 -1.05 7.51
N LEU A 36 -2.14 -0.33 7.68
CA LEU A 36 -2.08 0.88 8.51
C LEU A 36 -3.01 1.96 7.98
N ALA A 37 -3.07 2.16 6.65
CA ALA A 37 -4.01 3.08 6.03
C ALA A 37 -5.47 2.69 6.29
N ARG A 38 -5.78 1.38 6.31
CA ARG A 38 -7.12 0.88 6.66
C ARG A 38 -7.45 1.12 8.13
N GLU A 39 -6.50 0.90 9.04
CA GLU A 39 -6.66 1.19 10.47
C GLU A 39 -6.81 2.70 10.74
N ALA A 40 -6.22 3.54 9.89
CA ALA A 40 -6.41 5.00 9.90
C ALA A 40 -7.70 5.47 9.19
N GLU A 41 -8.54 4.54 8.71
CA GLU A 41 -9.77 4.83 7.95
C GLU A 41 -9.52 5.69 6.69
N MET A 42 -8.36 5.50 6.06
CA MET A 42 -7.97 6.19 4.83
C MET A 42 -8.36 5.35 3.61
N CYS A 43 -8.87 6.01 2.57
CA CYS A 43 -8.98 5.39 1.26
C CYS A 43 -7.60 5.21 0.66
N TYR A 44 -7.20 3.94 0.49
CA TYR A 44 -5.88 3.57 -0.01
C TYR A 44 -6.00 2.84 -1.35
N ALA A 45 -5.15 3.20 -2.30
CA ALA A 45 -5.00 2.53 -3.57
C ALA A 45 -3.53 2.55 -4.00
N THR A 46 -3.06 1.43 -4.54
CA THR A 46 -1.71 1.31 -5.10
C THR A 46 -1.74 1.55 -6.59
N VAL A 47 -0.77 2.31 -7.09
CA VAL A 47 -0.38 2.31 -8.51
C VAL A 47 1.03 1.74 -8.60
N ALA A 48 1.13 0.46 -8.98
CA ALA A 48 2.41 -0.21 -9.10
C ALA A 48 3.02 0.07 -10.48
N MET A 49 4.19 0.71 -10.49
CA MET A 49 4.92 1.02 -11.72
C MET A 49 5.92 -0.10 -11.99
N VAL A 50 5.63 -0.96 -12.97
CA VAL A 50 6.48 -2.11 -13.31
C VAL A 50 7.83 -1.62 -13.84
N THR A 51 8.91 -2.06 -13.21
CA THR A 51 10.30 -1.74 -13.60
C THR A 51 10.94 -2.84 -14.42
N ASP A 52 10.59 -4.08 -14.14
CA ASP A 52 11.18 -5.29 -14.71
C ASP A 52 10.26 -6.50 -14.43
N TYR A 53 10.62 -7.67 -14.95
CA TYR A 53 9.84 -8.90 -14.79
C TYR A 53 10.21 -9.75 -13.57
N ASP A 54 10.96 -9.26 -12.58
CA ASP A 54 11.59 -10.09 -11.56
C ASP A 54 12.45 -11.20 -12.22
N CYS A 55 12.98 -12.15 -11.46
CA CYS A 55 13.94 -13.12 -11.99
C CYS A 55 13.35 -14.30 -12.80
N TRP A 56 12.03 -14.36 -13.04
CA TRP A 56 11.41 -15.53 -13.70
C TRP A 56 11.52 -15.54 -15.23
N HIS A 57 11.72 -14.38 -15.86
CA HIS A 57 11.64 -14.29 -17.31
C HIS A 57 12.91 -14.87 -17.97
N PRO A 58 12.82 -15.77 -18.97
CA PRO A 58 13.97 -16.47 -19.54
C PRO A 58 15.03 -15.55 -20.16
N ASP A 59 14.60 -14.42 -20.74
CA ASP A 59 15.50 -13.40 -21.31
C ASP A 59 16.10 -12.46 -20.25
N HIS A 60 15.77 -12.66 -18.97
CA HIS A 60 16.16 -11.84 -17.82
C HIS A 60 17.44 -12.36 -17.17
N VAL A 61 18.43 -12.70 -18.00
CA VAL A 61 19.70 -13.23 -17.51
C VAL A 61 20.59 -12.11 -16.95
N ASN A 62 20.34 -10.83 -17.30
CA ASN A 62 21.06 -9.68 -16.75
C ASN A 62 20.17 -8.43 -16.77
N VAL A 63 19.26 -8.26 -15.80
CA VAL A 63 18.80 -6.90 -15.51
C VAL A 63 19.94 -6.17 -14.84
N GLU A 64 20.67 -5.42 -15.66
CA GLU A 64 21.64 -4.46 -15.18
C GLU A 64 20.91 -3.42 -14.34
N VAL A 65 21.48 -3.09 -13.19
CA VAL A 65 20.92 -2.07 -12.27
C VAL A 65 20.64 -0.76 -13.01
N THR A 66 21.41 -0.46 -14.06
CA THR A 66 21.25 0.71 -14.92
C THR A 66 19.93 0.72 -15.70
N ASP A 67 19.45 -0.42 -16.20
CA ASP A 67 18.17 -0.53 -16.90
C ASP A 67 16.99 -0.35 -15.93
N VAL A 68 17.08 -0.91 -14.71
CA VAL A 68 16.09 -0.67 -13.66
C VAL A 68 16.02 0.80 -13.32
N ILE A 69 17.17 1.45 -13.11
CA ILE A 69 17.23 2.88 -12.77
C ILE A 69 16.61 3.73 -13.89
N ARG A 70 16.88 3.39 -15.16
CA ARG A 70 16.29 4.09 -16.31
C ARG A 70 14.77 3.97 -16.32
N VAL A 71 14.23 2.75 -16.28
CA VAL A 71 12.78 2.53 -16.28
C VAL A 71 12.13 3.15 -15.04
N LEU A 72 12.78 3.09 -13.89
CA LEU A 72 12.33 3.73 -12.64
C LEU A 72 12.23 5.24 -12.80
N THR A 73 13.24 5.88 -13.42
CA THR A 73 13.23 7.33 -13.65
C THR A 73 12.14 7.73 -14.65
N GLU A 74 11.96 6.99 -15.74
CA GLU A 74 10.85 7.20 -16.69
C GLU A 74 9.49 7.03 -16.03
N ASN A 75 9.35 6.02 -15.16
CA ASN A 75 8.14 5.78 -14.40
C ASN A 75 7.88 6.89 -13.37
N ALA A 76 8.92 7.48 -12.78
CA ALA A 76 8.77 8.57 -11.81
C ALA A 76 8.08 9.80 -12.44
N ASP A 77 8.42 10.15 -13.68
CA ASP A 77 7.79 11.27 -14.37
C ASP A 77 6.34 10.96 -14.75
N ARG A 78 6.04 9.72 -15.17
CA ARG A 78 4.66 9.25 -15.38
C ARG A 78 3.84 9.29 -14.08
N ALA A 79 4.44 8.89 -12.96
CA ALA A 79 3.80 8.94 -11.64
C ALA A 79 3.49 10.40 -11.24
N ARG A 80 4.42 11.33 -11.46
CA ARG A 80 4.19 12.77 -11.19
C ARG A 80 2.99 13.30 -11.99
N GLU A 81 2.90 13.00 -13.27
CA GLU A 81 1.77 13.43 -14.10
C GLU A 81 0.45 12.76 -13.72
N LEU A 82 0.49 11.47 -13.33
CA LEU A 82 -0.67 10.78 -12.79
C LEU A 82 -1.19 11.47 -11.52
N VAL A 83 -0.31 11.79 -10.57
CA VAL A 83 -0.68 12.46 -9.31
C VAL A 83 -1.31 13.82 -9.59
N LYS A 84 -0.73 14.65 -10.47
CA LYS A 84 -1.32 15.94 -10.87
C LYS A 84 -2.72 15.77 -11.44
N THR A 85 -2.90 14.79 -12.33
CA THR A 85 -4.17 14.52 -13.00
C THR A 85 -5.24 14.02 -12.01
N VAL A 86 -4.87 13.09 -11.13
CA VAL A 86 -5.78 12.50 -10.15
C VAL A 86 -6.17 13.53 -9.08
N ALA A 87 -5.22 14.33 -8.59
CA ALA A 87 -5.48 15.37 -7.59
C ALA A 87 -6.56 16.35 -8.06
N GLY A 88 -6.51 16.79 -9.33
CA GLY A 88 -7.55 17.64 -9.91
C GLY A 88 -8.93 16.99 -9.97
N ARG A 89 -9.00 15.67 -10.16
CA ARG A 89 -10.28 14.92 -10.19
C ARG A 89 -10.84 14.63 -8.80
N LEU A 90 -9.98 14.51 -7.80
CA LEU A 90 -10.37 14.23 -6.41
C LEU A 90 -11.11 15.39 -5.75
N HIS A 91 -11.08 16.60 -6.32
CA HIS A 91 -11.85 17.75 -5.84
C HIS A 91 -13.35 17.43 -5.69
N HIS A 92 -13.92 16.63 -6.60
CA HIS A 92 -15.34 16.29 -6.60
C HIS A 92 -15.67 15.08 -5.72
N ARG A 93 -14.66 14.47 -5.08
CA ARG A 93 -14.87 13.30 -4.24
C ARG A 93 -15.70 13.69 -3.01
N PRO A 94 -16.77 12.95 -2.68
CA PRO A 94 -17.50 13.15 -1.43
C PRO A 94 -16.57 13.03 -0.23
N LEU A 95 -16.83 13.81 0.83
CA LEU A 95 -16.05 13.74 2.07
C LEU A 95 -16.13 12.33 2.69
N ALA A 96 -17.35 11.79 2.81
CA ALA A 96 -17.58 10.42 3.23
C ALA A 96 -17.34 9.46 2.07
N CYS A 97 -16.64 8.35 2.32
CA CYS A 97 -16.40 7.37 1.27
C CYS A 97 -17.68 6.58 0.96
N PRO A 98 -18.19 6.54 -0.28
CA PRO A 98 -19.36 5.74 -0.63
C PRO A 98 -19.18 4.23 -0.40
N HIS A 99 -17.93 3.77 -0.34
CA HIS A 99 -17.58 2.36 -0.08
C HIS A 99 -17.30 2.07 1.40
N GLY A 100 -17.44 3.06 2.30
CA GLY A 100 -17.26 2.88 3.75
C GLY A 100 -15.82 2.64 4.20
N CYS A 101 -14.83 2.90 3.35
CA CYS A 101 -13.41 2.74 3.73
C CYS A 101 -13.00 3.66 4.90
N ASP A 102 -13.73 4.76 5.09
CA ASP A 102 -13.60 5.73 6.16
C ASP A 102 -14.33 5.35 7.46
N ARG A 103 -14.88 4.12 7.51
CA ARG A 103 -15.65 3.56 8.64
C ARG A 103 -15.18 2.17 9.04
N ALA A 104 -14.00 1.77 8.60
CA ALA A 104 -13.48 0.42 8.82
C ALA A 104 -13.42 0.01 10.31
N LEU A 105 -13.25 0.97 11.22
CA LEU A 105 -13.14 0.69 12.65
C LEU A 105 -14.48 0.52 13.37
N ASP A 106 -15.62 0.85 12.74
CA ASP A 106 -16.95 0.73 13.36
C ASP A 106 -17.26 -0.72 13.81
N ALA A 107 -16.70 -1.71 13.11
CA ALA A 107 -16.87 -3.13 13.41
C ALA A 107 -15.56 -3.87 13.78
N ALA A 108 -14.43 -3.16 13.87
CA ALA A 108 -13.12 -3.79 14.09
C ALA A 108 -12.55 -3.56 15.50
N LEU A 109 -13.13 -2.64 16.29
CA LEU A 109 -12.70 -2.39 17.67
C LEU A 109 -13.34 -3.39 18.64
N ILE A 110 -12.51 -4.23 19.24
CA ILE A 110 -12.94 -5.24 20.23
C ILE A 110 -12.82 -4.70 21.66
N THR A 111 -11.88 -3.79 21.92
CA THR A 111 -11.61 -3.26 23.26
C THR A 111 -12.79 -2.42 23.75
N GLN A 112 -13.44 -2.91 24.82
CA GLN A 112 -14.56 -2.24 25.46
C GLN A 112 -14.17 -0.86 26.00
N PRO A 113 -15.06 0.15 25.97
CA PRO A 113 -14.76 1.51 26.41
C PRO A 113 -14.11 1.58 27.80
N GLU A 114 -14.56 0.77 28.74
CA GLU A 114 -14.11 0.76 30.14
C GLU A 114 -12.70 0.18 30.31
N ALA A 115 -12.22 -0.60 29.33
CA ALA A 115 -10.91 -1.25 29.33
C ALA A 115 -9.84 -0.45 28.57
N ARG A 116 -10.17 0.74 28.06
CA ARG A 116 -9.26 1.56 27.25
C ARG A 116 -8.34 2.40 28.13
N ASP A 117 -7.04 2.14 28.03
CA ASP A 117 -6.01 2.95 28.69
C ASP A 117 -5.99 4.39 28.12
N PRO A 118 -6.11 5.45 28.96
CA PRO A 118 -6.14 6.83 28.48
C PRO A 118 -4.87 7.30 27.74
N ALA A 119 -3.68 6.81 28.12
CA ALA A 119 -2.44 7.11 27.43
C ALA A 119 -2.40 6.47 26.03
N MET A 120 -2.87 5.23 25.91
CA MET A 120 -3.02 4.57 24.61
C MET A 120 -4.02 5.30 23.71
N MET A 121 -5.16 5.75 24.26
CA MET A 121 -6.15 6.50 23.47
C MET A 121 -5.59 7.83 22.95
N ARG A 122 -4.77 8.52 23.75
CA ARG A 122 -4.06 9.72 23.27
C ARG A 122 -3.09 9.41 22.14
N GLN A 123 -2.33 8.32 22.26
CA GLN A 123 -1.40 7.89 21.21
C GLN A 123 -2.12 7.54 19.90
N LEU A 124 -3.28 6.88 19.98
CA LEU A 124 -4.07 6.47 18.82
C LEU A 124 -4.95 7.57 18.23
N SER A 125 -5.03 8.75 18.87
CA SER A 125 -5.92 9.84 18.45
C SER A 125 -5.71 10.30 17.00
N ALA A 126 -4.48 10.25 16.49
CA ALA A 126 -4.17 10.62 15.11
C ALA A 126 -4.63 9.58 14.07
N VAL A 127 -4.84 8.32 14.48
CA VAL A 127 -5.16 7.19 13.59
C VAL A 127 -6.64 6.83 13.70
N ALA A 128 -7.14 6.67 14.92
CA ALA A 128 -8.49 6.16 15.22
C ALA A 128 -9.34 7.19 15.99
N GLY A 129 -8.98 8.48 15.92
CA GLY A 129 -9.61 9.54 16.71
C GLY A 129 -11.13 9.61 16.55
N ARG A 130 -11.68 9.30 15.38
CA ARG A 130 -13.12 9.31 15.13
C ARG A 130 -13.90 8.36 16.06
N VAL A 131 -13.35 7.18 16.33
CA VAL A 131 -14.02 6.10 17.09
C VAL A 131 -13.50 5.98 18.52
N LEU A 132 -12.31 6.52 18.80
CA LEU A 132 -11.68 6.50 20.12
C LEU A 132 -11.73 7.85 20.86
N ALA A 133 -12.22 8.93 20.23
CA ALA A 133 -12.43 10.18 20.93
C ALA A 133 -13.34 9.95 22.14
N VAL A 134 -12.80 10.27 23.31
CA VAL A 134 -13.60 10.41 24.53
C VAL A 134 -14.34 11.75 24.39
N PRO A 135 -15.67 11.81 24.60
CA PRO A 135 -16.40 13.07 24.64
C PRO A 135 -15.82 14.04 25.70
#